data_AF-U5EM45-F1
#
_entry.id   AF-U5EM45-F1
#
_cell.length_a   1.000
_cell.length_b   1.000
_cell.length_c   1.000
_cell.angle_alpha   90.00
_cell.angle_beta   90.00
_cell.angle_gamma   90.00
#
_symmetry.space_group_name_H-M   'P 1'
#
loop_
_entity.id
_entity.type
_entity.pdbx_description
1 polymer ?
#
loop_
_entity_poly.entity_id
_entity_poly.type
_entity_poly.pdbx_seq_one_letter_code
_entity_poly.pdbx_strand_id
1 'polypeptide(L)'
;LMEKYFELSKQKARYYAGSQVHIKKSRIIQTICCLAKKIPRLNIETFLNILLTEYNQPNINYLIEFLIADSNVSSYVLMNFIKSIDIKTTAIQSIFIIAWLKCCKNGKLIYNELITDLLPWTMAQNFSTRLFAQTVIVKLIEKFDLLAEYSRIYNAISGYAKLGNVDRNFEKCLNDFRFTGIKDYQNLLSMNNIFYHIPLATNMPKEEIIQVENEPFKMNPTFNGEVTNQKNNINVERIIENVQQKIQPMKTIEIEANLLDSLPENLYKKISSKSNEDGLIIVASIVSRLPNLGGIARSCEIFGVKQLLINSFHEKNSHEFQALSMTAEKWLNFGELKPWEICEYLLEMKNRGYKIIGAEQTANSVNMIDVKFPKKSVLVLGHEKNGIPANILPYLDIAVEIPQYGVIRSLNVHVTAAIFMWEYSKQLIFNAEY
;
A
#
# COMPACT_ATOMS: atom_id res chain seq x y z
N LEU A 1 -4.90 25.47 10.47
CA LEU A 1 -4.07 24.28 10.11
C LEU A 1 -4.71 22.98 10.57
N MET A 2 -4.93 22.78 11.88
CA MET A 2 -5.52 21.53 12.41
C MET A 2 -6.95 21.25 11.92
N GLU A 3 -7.79 22.28 11.76
CA GLU A 3 -9.12 22.11 11.15
C GLU A 3 -9.02 21.50 9.74
N LYS A 4 -8.09 21.99 8.92
CA LYS A 4 -7.84 21.43 7.58
C LYS A 4 -7.32 20.00 7.64
N TYR A 5 -6.46 19.69 8.61
CA TYR A 5 -5.99 18.34 8.84
C TYR A 5 -7.15 17.37 9.13
N PHE A 6 -8.08 17.76 10.01
CA PHE A 6 -9.25 16.95 10.35
C PHE A 6 -10.27 16.84 9.20
N GLU A 7 -10.44 17.90 8.41
CA GLU A 7 -11.26 17.86 7.19
C GLU A 7 -10.71 16.79 6.22
N LEU A 8 -9.39 16.76 6.02
CA LEU A 8 -8.72 15.75 5.21
C LEU A 8 -8.87 14.33 5.80
N SER A 9 -8.82 14.18 7.13
CA SER A 9 -9.09 12.90 7.81
C SER A 9 -10.52 12.40 7.59
N LYS A 10 -11.52 13.29 7.61
CA LYS A 10 -12.94 12.94 7.41
C LYS A 10 -13.24 12.52 5.97
N GLN A 11 -12.60 13.16 4.99
CA GLN A 11 -12.83 12.85 3.57
C GLN A 11 -12.33 11.46 3.17
N LYS A 12 -11.20 10.99 3.75
CA LYS A 12 -10.67 9.64 3.50
C LYS A 12 -9.99 9.08 4.74
N ALA A 13 -10.61 8.06 5.35
CA ALA A 13 -10.07 7.38 6.53
C ALA A 13 -8.72 6.66 6.27
N ARG A 14 -8.46 6.24 5.02
CA ARG A 14 -7.17 5.70 4.59
C ARG A 14 -6.74 6.35 3.28
N TYR A 15 -5.47 6.74 3.21
CA TYR A 15 -4.84 7.35 2.05
C TYR A 15 -3.45 6.72 1.83
N TYR A 16 -2.97 6.74 0.59
CA TYR A 16 -1.71 6.10 0.20
C TYR A 16 -0.54 7.09 0.21
N ALA A 17 0.69 6.58 0.36
CA ALA A 17 1.92 7.37 0.27
C ALA A 17 1.99 8.13 -1.08
N GLY A 18 2.58 9.32 -1.09
CA GLY A 18 2.57 10.23 -2.24
C GLY A 18 1.22 10.86 -2.66
N SER A 19 0.07 10.48 -2.06
CA SER A 19 -1.22 11.09 -2.45
C SER A 19 -1.34 12.58 -2.10
N GLN A 20 -2.24 13.32 -2.76
CA GLN A 20 -2.51 14.72 -2.43
C GLN A 20 -2.94 14.93 -0.96
N VAL A 21 -3.72 13.99 -0.40
CA VAL A 21 -4.11 14.00 1.02
C VAL A 21 -2.87 13.82 1.91
N HIS A 22 -2.00 12.87 1.55
CA HIS A 22 -0.76 12.61 2.26
C HIS A 22 0.16 13.84 2.28
N ILE A 23 0.45 14.41 1.11
CA ILE A 23 1.33 15.57 0.97
C ILE A 23 0.78 16.76 1.77
N LYS A 24 -0.52 17.04 1.66
CA LYS A 24 -1.16 18.13 2.42
C LYS A 24 -1.08 17.90 3.93
N LYS A 25 -1.37 16.69 4.41
CA LYS A 25 -1.22 16.34 5.84
C LYS A 25 0.24 16.47 6.30
N SER A 26 1.20 15.98 5.52
CA SER A 26 2.64 16.09 5.80
C SER A 26 3.05 17.56 5.94
N ARG A 27 2.68 18.41 4.98
CA ARG A 27 2.99 19.86 5.02
C ARG A 27 2.38 20.56 6.22
N ILE A 28 1.14 20.20 6.59
CA ILE A 28 0.50 20.76 7.79
C ILE A 28 1.33 20.42 9.03
N ILE A 29 1.71 19.15 9.20
CA ILE A 29 2.49 18.71 10.37
C ILE A 29 3.92 19.28 10.35
N GLN A 30 4.58 19.35 9.20
CA GLN A 30 5.90 20.00 9.05
C GLN A 30 5.83 21.48 9.46
N THR A 31 4.79 22.19 9.00
CA THR A 31 4.57 23.60 9.36
C THR A 31 4.37 23.75 10.87
N ILE A 32 3.59 22.86 11.48
CA ILE A 32 3.39 22.85 12.93
C ILE A 32 4.71 22.57 13.66
N CYS A 33 5.52 21.63 13.19
CA CYS A 33 6.83 21.34 13.77
C CYS A 33 7.76 22.57 13.73
N CYS A 34 7.77 23.31 12.62
CA CYS A 34 8.55 24.54 12.50
C CYS A 34 8.08 25.65 13.46
N LEU A 35 6.77 25.70 13.71
CA LEU A 35 6.15 26.70 14.57
C LEU A 35 6.06 26.30 16.04
N ALA A 36 6.35 25.04 16.39
CA ALA A 36 6.08 24.48 17.72
C ALA A 36 6.70 25.30 18.84
N LYS A 37 7.97 25.74 18.68
CA LYS A 37 8.67 26.58 19.67
C LYS A 37 8.12 28.00 19.79
N LYS A 38 7.36 28.47 18.79
CA LYS A 38 6.75 29.81 18.74
C LYS A 38 5.27 29.82 19.15
N ILE A 39 4.64 28.65 19.34
CA ILE A 39 3.23 28.53 19.73
C ILE A 39 3.16 28.19 21.22
N PRO A 40 2.91 29.16 22.13
CA PRO A 40 2.97 28.96 23.57
C PRO A 40 1.89 28.02 24.15
N ARG A 41 0.90 27.60 23.35
CA ARG A 41 -0.20 26.71 23.76
C ARG A 41 -0.49 25.63 22.71
N LEU A 42 0.56 25.02 22.15
CA LEU A 42 0.34 23.89 21.26
C LEU A 42 -0.28 22.73 22.05
N ASN A 43 -1.51 22.35 21.71
CA ASN A 43 -2.20 21.24 22.38
C ASN A 43 -1.61 19.91 21.94
N ILE A 44 -0.63 19.39 22.70
CA ILE A 44 0.05 18.13 22.40
C ILE A 44 -0.89 16.93 22.50
N GLU A 45 -1.91 16.97 23.36
CA GLU A 45 -2.90 15.90 23.49
C GLU A 45 -3.62 15.65 22.17
N THR A 46 -3.83 16.69 21.36
CA THR A 46 -4.41 16.54 20.02
C THR A 46 -3.53 15.67 19.11
N PHE A 47 -2.21 15.89 19.13
CA PHE A 47 -1.27 15.11 18.32
C PHE A 47 -1.09 13.70 18.87
N LEU A 48 -1.14 13.54 20.19
CA LEU A 48 -1.16 12.23 20.82
C LEU A 48 -2.40 11.45 20.40
N ASN A 49 -3.60 12.05 20.42
CA ASN A 49 -4.82 11.41 19.95
C ASN A 49 -4.74 11.03 18.46
N ILE A 50 -4.20 11.89 17.60
CA ILE A 50 -3.95 11.56 16.18
C ILE A 50 -3.02 10.35 16.08
N LEU A 51 -1.92 10.35 16.85
CA LEU A 51 -0.97 9.24 16.86
C LEU A 51 -1.60 7.95 17.35
N LEU A 52 -2.50 8.00 18.33
CA LEU A 52 -3.16 6.82 18.91
C LEU A 52 -4.27 6.26 18.01
N THR A 53 -5.06 7.12 17.37
CA THR A 53 -6.34 6.73 16.74
C THR A 53 -6.32 6.73 15.21
N GLU A 54 -5.57 7.62 14.56
CA GLU A 54 -5.60 7.74 13.09
C GLU A 54 -4.56 6.85 12.40
N TYR A 55 -4.90 6.27 11.25
CA TYR A 55 -3.94 5.55 10.40
C TYR A 55 -3.24 6.51 9.43
N ASN A 56 -2.06 6.99 9.81
CA ASN A 56 -1.23 7.89 8.99
C ASN A 56 0.02 7.21 8.43
N GLN A 57 0.57 7.81 7.37
CA GLN A 57 1.83 7.38 6.75
C GLN A 57 3.03 7.57 7.71
N PRO A 58 4.11 6.78 7.58
CA PRO A 58 5.22 6.78 8.52
C PRO A 58 5.87 8.15 8.77
N ASN A 59 6.08 8.95 7.72
CA ASN A 59 6.62 10.32 7.82
C ASN A 59 5.80 11.23 8.74
N ILE A 60 4.46 11.16 8.65
CA ILE A 60 3.57 11.95 9.50
C ILE A 60 3.69 11.48 10.95
N ASN A 61 3.71 10.15 11.18
CA ASN A 61 3.90 9.62 12.53
C ASN A 61 5.25 10.03 13.11
N TYR A 62 6.33 10.00 12.33
CA TYR A 62 7.68 10.39 12.79
C TYR A 62 7.76 11.87 13.15
N LEU A 63 7.13 12.74 12.35
CA LEU A 63 7.04 14.16 12.68
C LEU A 63 6.26 14.40 13.98
N ILE A 64 5.15 13.68 14.17
CA ILE A 64 4.36 13.76 15.41
C ILE A 64 5.15 13.20 16.60
N GLU A 65 5.88 12.10 16.44
CA GLU A 65 6.77 11.55 17.46
C GLU A 65 7.82 12.58 17.90
N PHE A 66 8.46 13.27 16.95
CA PHE A 66 9.43 14.33 17.23
C PHE A 66 8.79 15.51 17.95
N LEU A 67 7.59 15.91 17.51
CA LEU A 67 6.83 17.00 18.14
C LEU A 67 6.46 16.68 19.59
N ILE A 68 5.99 15.47 19.87
CA ILE A 68 5.65 15.03 21.22
C ILE A 68 6.93 14.87 22.07
N ALA A 69 8.01 14.34 21.49
CA ALA A 69 9.29 14.19 22.17
C ALA A 69 9.93 15.54 22.54
N ASP A 70 9.79 16.57 21.69
CA ASP A 70 10.27 17.93 21.97
C ASP A 70 9.39 18.69 22.98
N SER A 71 8.21 18.17 23.31
CA SER A 71 7.24 18.81 24.20
C SER A 71 7.40 18.47 25.68
N ASN A 72 6.83 19.32 26.54
CA ASN A 72 6.80 19.17 28.00
C ASN A 72 5.79 18.14 28.53
N VAL A 73 5.17 17.31 27.67
CA VAL A 73 4.23 16.27 28.13
C VAL A 73 4.92 15.32 29.12
N SER A 74 4.24 15.00 30.22
CA SER A 74 4.78 14.08 31.22
C SER A 74 5.04 12.69 30.62
N SER A 75 6.24 12.18 30.85
CA SER A 75 6.64 10.83 30.44
C SER A 75 5.76 9.75 31.07
N TYR A 76 5.30 9.96 32.30
CA TYR A 76 4.37 9.06 32.98
C TYR A 76 3.01 9.00 32.28
N VAL A 77 2.52 10.15 31.80
CA VAL A 77 1.26 10.24 31.04
C VAL A 77 1.38 9.44 29.74
N LEU A 78 2.49 9.58 28.99
CA LEU A 78 2.72 8.81 27.76
C LEU A 78 2.72 7.30 28.00
N MET A 79 3.33 6.84 29.08
CA MET A 79 3.45 5.41 29.38
C MET A 79 2.15 4.79 29.89
N ASN A 80 1.29 5.58 30.55
CA ASN A 80 -0.05 5.13 30.93
C ASN A 80 -0.97 4.94 29.73
N PHE A 81 -0.80 5.71 28.65
CA PHE A 81 -1.61 5.50 27.45
C PHE A 81 -1.43 4.09 26.89
N ILE A 82 -0.23 3.55 26.90
CA ILE A 82 0.06 2.20 26.39
C ILE A 82 -0.84 1.13 27.06
N LYS A 83 -1.29 1.34 28.30
CA LYS A 83 -2.14 0.40 29.06
C LYS A 83 -3.64 0.49 28.70
N SER A 84 -4.04 1.40 27.81
CA SER A 84 -5.44 1.54 27.40
C SER A 84 -5.85 0.51 26.33
N ILE A 85 -7.12 0.10 26.37
CA ILE A 85 -7.64 -1.10 25.68
C ILE A 85 -7.75 -0.92 24.16
N ASP A 86 -7.89 0.31 23.66
CA ASP A 86 -8.24 0.60 22.26
C ASP A 86 -7.09 1.25 21.43
N ILE A 87 -5.84 0.88 21.70
CA ILE A 87 -4.69 1.44 20.96
C ILE A 87 -4.21 0.50 19.84
N LYS A 88 -3.96 1.09 18.66
CA LYS A 88 -3.31 0.38 17.54
C LYS A 88 -1.86 0.00 17.87
N THR A 89 -1.41 -1.15 17.37
CA THR A 89 -0.05 -1.67 17.62
C THR A 89 1.07 -0.70 17.22
N THR A 90 0.89 0.07 16.14
CA THR A 90 1.85 1.07 15.67
C THR A 90 1.96 2.28 16.60
N ALA A 91 0.89 2.64 17.31
CA ALA A 91 0.94 3.72 18.30
C ALA A 91 1.76 3.32 19.53
N ILE A 92 1.63 2.06 19.97
CA ILE A 92 2.45 1.52 21.06
C ILE A 92 3.93 1.62 20.70
N GLN A 93 4.29 1.24 19.46
CA GLN A 93 5.67 1.37 18.95
C GLN A 93 6.14 2.83 18.93
N SER A 94 5.31 3.75 18.47
CA SER A 94 5.62 5.19 18.49
C SER A 94 5.85 5.72 19.91
N ILE A 95 5.13 5.22 20.92
CA ILE A 95 5.36 5.65 22.33
C ILE A 95 6.73 5.17 22.83
N PHE A 96 7.17 3.96 22.49
CA PHE A 96 8.52 3.49 22.85
C PHE A 96 9.60 4.38 22.21
N ILE A 97 9.37 4.80 20.96
CA ILE A 97 10.26 5.72 20.26
C ILE A 97 10.26 7.12 20.89
N ILE A 98 9.10 7.65 21.25
CA ILE A 98 9.01 8.94 21.96
C ILE A 98 9.77 8.88 23.29
N ALA A 99 9.67 7.77 24.03
CA ALA A 99 10.44 7.58 25.26
C ALA A 99 11.95 7.59 25.01
N TRP A 100 12.42 6.87 23.98
CA TRP A 100 13.82 6.91 23.54
C TRP A 100 14.29 8.33 23.17
N LEU A 101 13.53 9.03 22.32
CA LEU A 101 13.86 10.37 21.86
C LEU A 101 13.93 11.36 23.03
N LYS A 102 13.00 11.27 23.99
CA LYS A 102 13.03 12.10 25.20
C LYS A 102 14.22 11.80 26.11
N CYS A 103 14.60 10.53 26.27
CA CYS A 103 15.80 10.20 27.04
C CYS A 103 17.04 10.81 26.39
N CYS A 104 17.17 10.67 25.06
CA CYS A 104 18.29 11.25 24.32
C CYS A 104 18.33 12.78 24.40
N LYS A 105 17.17 13.43 24.31
CA LYS A 105 17.05 14.89 24.50
C LYS A 105 17.43 15.31 25.92
N ASN A 106 17.04 14.55 26.94
CA ASN A 106 17.38 14.89 28.33
C ASN A 106 18.81 14.49 28.73
N GLY A 107 19.50 13.69 27.90
CA GLY A 107 20.80 13.13 28.22
C GLY A 107 20.78 12.06 29.33
N LYS A 108 19.60 11.60 29.75
CA LYS A 108 19.38 10.60 30.80
C LYS A 108 18.01 9.95 30.67
N LEU A 109 17.76 8.88 31.42
CA LEU A 109 16.42 8.31 31.54
C LEU A 109 15.41 9.36 32.02
N ILE A 110 14.23 9.37 31.39
CA ILE A 110 13.14 10.30 31.72
C ILE A 110 12.52 10.02 33.09
N TYR A 111 12.63 8.79 33.58
CA TYR A 111 12.36 8.35 34.97
C TYR A 111 13.02 6.97 35.18
N ASN A 112 13.26 6.58 36.44
CA ASN A 112 14.11 5.44 36.78
C ASN A 112 13.48 4.09 36.37
N GLU A 113 12.17 3.95 36.52
CA GLU A 113 11.45 2.71 36.29
C GLU A 113 11.14 2.45 34.81
N LEU A 114 11.60 3.32 33.88
CA LEU A 114 11.26 3.24 32.46
C LEU A 114 11.57 1.88 31.83
N ILE A 115 12.78 1.35 32.09
CA ILE A 115 13.19 0.05 31.53
C ILE A 115 12.28 -1.07 32.07
N THR A 116 11.93 -1.00 33.35
CA THR A 116 11.01 -1.94 34.01
C THR A 116 9.61 -1.86 33.42
N ASP A 117 9.11 -0.65 33.13
CA ASP A 117 7.80 -0.43 32.49
C ASP A 117 7.75 -0.91 31.04
N LEU A 118 8.89 -0.87 30.33
CA LEU A 118 9.01 -1.39 28.96
C LEU A 118 9.18 -2.91 28.91
N LEU A 119 9.67 -3.54 29.98
CA LEU A 119 10.01 -4.96 30.00
C LEU A 119 8.83 -5.89 29.67
N PRO A 120 7.59 -5.70 30.18
CA PRO A 120 6.44 -6.52 29.78
C PRO A 120 6.17 -6.52 28.27
N TRP A 121 6.49 -5.41 27.59
CA TRP A 121 6.26 -5.25 26.16
C TRP A 121 7.24 -6.05 25.29
N THR A 122 8.36 -6.50 25.85
CA THR A 122 9.27 -7.44 25.18
C THR A 122 8.60 -8.81 24.91
N MET A 123 7.48 -9.09 25.59
CA MET A 123 6.68 -10.32 25.45
C MET A 123 5.26 -10.06 24.94
N ALA A 124 4.98 -8.85 24.41
CA ALA A 124 3.68 -8.50 23.82
C ALA A 124 3.23 -9.49 22.73
N GLN A 125 1.93 -9.67 22.51
CA GLN A 125 1.41 -10.63 21.52
C GLN A 125 1.88 -10.32 20.08
N ASN A 126 1.99 -9.03 19.72
CA ASN A 126 2.46 -8.59 18.40
C ASN A 126 4.00 -8.65 18.29
N PHE A 127 4.50 -9.37 17.27
CA PHE A 127 5.94 -9.55 17.04
C PHE A 127 6.71 -8.23 16.89
N SER A 128 6.19 -7.28 16.09
CA SER A 128 6.88 -5.99 15.86
C SER A 128 6.92 -5.15 17.14
N THR A 129 5.84 -5.15 17.93
CA THR A 129 5.83 -4.48 19.24
C THR A 129 6.89 -5.03 20.19
N ARG A 130 7.06 -6.37 20.25
CA ARG A 130 8.15 -7.00 21.03
C ARG A 130 9.51 -6.49 20.58
N LEU A 131 9.73 -6.48 19.27
CA LEU A 131 11.00 -6.11 18.66
C LEU A 131 11.38 -4.66 18.96
N PHE A 132 10.42 -3.72 18.83
CA PHE A 132 10.64 -2.32 19.18
C PHE A 132 10.91 -2.13 20.68
N ALA A 133 10.17 -2.80 21.57
CA ALA A 133 10.42 -2.72 23.01
C ALA A 133 11.83 -3.22 23.38
N GLN A 134 12.23 -4.38 22.83
CA GLN A 134 13.56 -4.95 23.00
C GLN A 134 14.67 -4.02 22.47
N THR A 135 14.48 -3.47 21.27
CA THR A 135 15.42 -2.54 20.63
C THR A 135 15.60 -1.28 21.46
N VAL A 136 14.51 -0.67 21.94
CA VAL A 136 14.55 0.53 22.78
C VAL A 136 15.28 0.25 24.09
N ILE A 137 15.00 -0.87 24.77
CA ILE A 137 15.68 -1.24 26.02
C ILE A 137 17.19 -1.39 25.79
N VAL A 138 17.60 -2.13 24.76
CA VAL A 138 19.03 -2.31 24.42
C VAL A 138 19.69 -0.97 24.15
N LYS A 139 19.07 -0.12 23.32
CA LYS A 139 19.59 1.22 23.00
C LYS A 139 19.69 2.12 24.23
N LEU A 140 18.71 2.08 25.14
CA LEU A 140 18.75 2.86 26.39
C LEU A 140 19.91 2.42 27.29
N ILE A 141 20.08 1.10 27.47
CA ILE A 141 21.16 0.54 28.30
C ILE A 141 22.53 0.94 27.74
N GLU A 142 22.73 0.80 26.42
CA GLU A 142 23.98 1.16 25.75
C GLU A 142 24.24 2.67 25.77
N LYS A 143 23.22 3.49 25.52
CA LYS A 143 23.36 4.95 25.39
C LYS A 143 23.69 5.63 26.72
N PHE A 144 23.17 5.11 27.83
CA PHE A 144 23.31 5.71 29.16
C PHE A 144 24.18 4.90 30.12
N ASP A 145 24.98 3.96 29.59
CA ASP A 145 25.93 3.14 30.34
C ASP A 145 25.31 2.41 31.55
N LEU A 146 24.12 1.84 31.35
CA LEU A 146 23.34 1.18 32.42
C LEU A 146 23.62 -0.32 32.49
N LEU A 147 24.71 -0.80 31.90
CA LEU A 147 25.01 -2.22 31.78
C LEU A 147 25.22 -2.87 33.16
N ALA A 148 25.83 -2.15 34.11
CA ALA A 148 26.05 -2.65 35.47
C ALA A 148 24.71 -2.98 36.17
N GLU A 149 23.69 -2.14 35.97
CA GLU A 149 22.37 -2.29 36.59
C GLU A 149 21.49 -3.30 35.85
N TYR A 150 21.53 -3.31 34.51
CA TYR A 150 20.62 -4.10 33.68
C TYR A 150 21.28 -5.25 32.90
N SER A 151 22.48 -5.68 33.28
CA SER A 151 23.26 -6.73 32.59
C SER A 151 22.47 -7.99 32.26
N ARG A 152 21.64 -8.48 33.19
CA ARG A 152 20.81 -9.68 32.99
C ARG A 152 19.77 -9.48 31.90
N ILE A 153 19.10 -8.33 31.89
CA ILE A 153 18.08 -7.98 30.89
C ILE A 153 18.75 -7.79 29.53
N TYR A 154 19.88 -7.07 29.49
CA TYR A 154 20.66 -6.87 28.28
C TYR A 154 21.07 -8.22 27.66
N ASN A 155 21.67 -9.11 28.46
CA ASN A 155 22.12 -10.41 27.98
C ASN A 155 20.96 -11.30 27.50
N ALA A 156 19.81 -11.25 28.17
CA ALA A 156 18.63 -12.00 27.74
C ALA A 156 18.09 -11.53 26.38
N ILE A 157 17.99 -10.20 26.18
CA ILE A 157 17.49 -9.63 24.92
C ILE A 157 18.52 -9.84 23.80
N SER A 158 19.79 -9.53 24.04
CA SER A 158 20.87 -9.67 23.06
C SER A 158 21.14 -11.14 22.70
N GLY A 159 20.93 -12.07 23.65
CA GLY A 159 20.98 -13.50 23.38
C GLY A 159 19.84 -13.97 22.47
N TYR A 160 18.61 -13.49 22.73
CA TYR A 160 17.45 -13.79 21.88
C TYR A 160 17.59 -13.23 20.46
N ALA A 161 18.15 -12.02 20.33
CA ALA A 161 18.37 -11.37 19.03
C ALA A 161 19.21 -12.22 18.07
N LYS A 162 20.18 -12.99 18.59
CA LYS A 162 21.10 -13.83 17.80
C LYS A 162 20.50 -15.15 17.30
N LEU A 163 19.21 -15.40 17.53
CA LEU A 163 18.57 -16.67 17.15
C LEU A 163 17.85 -16.59 15.78
N GLY A 164 18.42 -17.26 14.78
CA GLY A 164 17.77 -17.56 13.51
C GLY A 164 17.31 -16.32 12.73
N ASN A 165 16.04 -16.31 12.27
CA ASN A 165 15.46 -15.21 11.48
C ASN A 165 15.17 -13.93 12.29
N VAL A 166 15.29 -13.98 13.62
CA VAL A 166 15.08 -12.81 14.49
C VAL A 166 16.21 -11.80 14.29
N ASP A 167 17.43 -12.28 14.05
CA ASP A 167 18.65 -11.47 13.89
C ASP A 167 18.49 -10.39 12.81
N ARG A 168 18.09 -10.80 11.60
CA ARG A 168 17.86 -9.86 10.49
C ARG A 168 16.79 -8.81 10.77
N ASN A 169 15.75 -9.15 11.52
CA ASN A 169 14.68 -8.21 11.85
C ASN A 169 15.10 -7.28 12.99
N PHE A 170 15.83 -7.81 13.97
CA PHE A 170 16.39 -7.05 15.08
C PHE A 170 17.43 -6.03 14.59
N GLU A 171 18.34 -6.44 13.70
CA GLU A 171 19.29 -5.54 13.03
C GLU A 171 18.58 -4.43 12.24
N LYS A 172 17.50 -4.75 11.52
CA LYS A 172 16.70 -3.73 10.83
C LYS A 172 16.10 -2.71 11.80
N CYS A 173 15.58 -3.14 12.94
CA CYS A 173 15.06 -2.23 13.96
C CYS A 173 16.17 -1.40 14.61
N LEU A 174 17.33 -1.99 14.90
CA LEU A 174 18.49 -1.28 15.43
C LEU A 174 18.99 -0.18 14.49
N ASN A 175 18.82 -0.38 13.18
CA ASN A 175 19.21 0.54 12.11
C ASN A 175 18.10 1.54 11.73
N ASP A 176 16.96 1.56 12.42
CA ASP A 176 15.92 2.58 12.21
C ASP A 176 16.51 3.98 12.43
N PHE A 177 16.20 4.89 11.50
CA PHE A 177 16.68 6.27 11.49
C PHE A 177 16.55 6.98 12.84
N ARG A 178 15.50 6.67 13.60
CA ARG A 178 15.21 7.33 14.90
C ARG A 178 16.19 6.90 16.01
N PHE A 179 16.92 5.80 15.82
CA PHE A 179 17.99 5.35 16.72
C PHE A 179 19.39 5.76 16.27
N THR A 180 19.65 5.85 14.96
CA THR A 180 21.02 5.97 14.42
C THR A 180 21.26 7.21 13.57
N GLY A 181 20.22 7.78 12.97
CA GLY A 181 20.34 8.87 11.99
C GLY A 181 20.24 10.28 12.56
N ILE A 182 19.84 10.43 13.83
CA ILE A 182 19.69 11.73 14.48
C ILE A 182 21.02 12.16 15.09
N LYS A 183 21.59 13.26 14.58
CA LYS A 183 22.87 13.81 15.08
C LYS A 183 22.70 14.70 16.31
N ASP A 184 21.65 15.51 16.35
CA ASP A 184 21.36 16.44 17.44
C ASP A 184 19.99 16.13 18.06
N TYR A 185 20.02 15.38 19.17
CA TYR A 185 18.82 15.07 19.94
C TYR A 185 18.32 16.25 20.78
N GLN A 186 19.13 17.30 20.99
CA GLN A 186 18.68 18.51 21.68
C GLN A 186 17.72 19.32 20.81
N ASN A 187 17.93 19.27 19.49
CA ASN A 187 17.10 19.95 18.49
C ASN A 187 16.40 18.98 17.54
N LEU A 188 15.46 18.19 18.09
CA LEU A 188 14.64 17.25 17.30
C LEU A 188 13.91 17.96 16.15
N LEU A 189 13.31 19.12 16.41
CA LEU A 189 12.56 19.92 15.42
C LEU A 189 13.46 20.82 14.54
N SER A 190 14.68 20.37 14.23
CA SER A 190 15.54 21.07 13.27
C SER A 190 14.95 21.01 11.85
N MET A 191 15.23 22.03 11.04
CA MET A 191 14.77 22.07 9.65
C MET A 191 15.27 20.86 8.84
N ASN A 192 16.52 20.44 9.09
CA ASN A 192 17.09 19.23 8.50
C ASN A 192 16.30 17.96 8.88
N ASN A 193 15.89 17.81 10.14
CA ASN A 193 15.06 16.66 10.53
C ASN A 193 13.68 16.70 9.86
N ILE A 194 13.03 17.86 9.85
CA ILE A 194 11.65 18.05 9.36
C ILE A 194 11.54 17.86 7.84
N PHE A 195 12.50 18.39 7.08
CA PHE A 195 12.39 18.46 5.62
C PHE A 195 13.37 17.58 4.85
N TYR A 196 14.44 17.09 5.48
CA TYR A 196 15.42 16.24 4.82
C TYR A 196 15.41 14.82 5.39
N HIS A 197 15.77 14.66 6.66
CA HIS A 197 16.05 13.34 7.22
C HIS A 197 14.79 12.46 7.38
N ILE A 198 13.69 12.99 7.92
CA ILE A 198 12.44 12.21 8.06
C ILE A 198 11.86 11.85 6.69
N PRO A 199 11.70 12.79 5.73
CA PRO A 199 11.27 12.46 4.37
C PRO A 199 12.15 11.41 3.69
N LEU A 200 13.48 11.52 3.82
CA LEU A 200 14.42 10.55 3.25
C LEU A 200 14.27 9.17 3.89
N ALA A 201 14.21 9.09 5.22
CA ALA A 201 14.09 7.82 5.95
C ALA A 201 12.77 7.09 5.71
N THR A 202 11.76 7.81 5.21
CA THR A 202 10.41 7.27 4.94
C THR A 202 10.11 7.12 3.46
N ASN A 203 11.13 7.25 2.59
CA ASN A 203 11.04 7.13 1.14
C ASN A 203 10.00 8.09 0.52
N MET A 204 9.97 9.34 0.97
CA MET A 204 9.18 10.39 0.31
C MET A 204 9.74 10.67 -1.10
N PRO A 205 8.88 11.13 -2.05
CA PRO A 205 9.33 11.59 -3.35
C PRO A 205 10.41 12.66 -3.22
N LYS A 206 11.38 12.69 -4.14
CA LYS A 206 12.54 13.61 -4.07
C LYS A 206 12.11 15.07 -4.01
N GLU A 207 10.98 15.40 -4.64
CA GLU A 207 10.39 16.75 -4.67
C GLU A 207 9.91 17.21 -3.30
N GLU A 208 9.63 16.28 -2.39
CA GLU A 208 9.22 16.55 -1.00
C GLU A 208 10.40 16.48 -0.03
N ILE A 209 11.62 16.22 -0.51
CA ILE A 209 12.87 16.23 0.27
C ILE A 209 13.59 17.55 0.00
N ILE A 210 13.66 18.42 1.01
CA ILE A 210 14.32 19.73 0.90
C ILE A 210 15.67 19.66 1.60
N GLN A 211 16.76 19.82 0.85
CA GLN A 211 18.07 20.06 1.43
C GLN A 211 18.08 21.46 2.06
N VAL A 212 18.33 21.52 3.36
CA VAL A 212 18.47 22.79 4.07
C VAL A 212 19.96 23.07 4.18
N GLU A 213 20.48 23.94 3.31
CA GLU A 213 21.83 24.46 3.45
C GLU A 213 21.93 25.27 4.76
N ASN A 214 23.03 25.10 5.49
CA ASN A 214 23.28 25.72 6.80
C ASN A 214 23.56 27.23 6.73
N GLU A 215 22.81 27.99 5.93
CA GLU A 215 22.89 29.45 5.92
C GLU A 215 21.82 30.02 6.88
N PRO A 216 22.20 30.87 7.85
CA PRO A 216 21.25 31.45 8.78
C PRO A 216 20.28 32.35 8.02
N PHE A 217 18.99 32.07 8.17
CA PHE A 217 17.91 32.88 7.62
C PHE A 217 18.02 34.33 8.15
N LYS A 218 18.63 35.23 7.37
CA LYS A 218 18.54 36.67 7.63
C LYS A 218 17.11 37.09 7.33
N MET A 219 16.31 37.31 8.39
CA MET A 219 15.09 38.09 8.24
C MET A 219 15.49 39.50 7.79
N ASN A 220 15.26 39.82 6.52
CA ASN A 220 15.22 41.21 6.09
C ASN A 220 13.93 41.83 6.64
N PRO A 221 14.00 42.83 7.54
CA PRO A 221 12.83 43.50 8.04
C PRO A 221 12.49 44.61 7.05
N THR A 222 11.82 44.27 5.94
CA THR A 222 11.04 45.22 5.13
C THR A 222 10.46 44.48 3.94
N PHE A 223 9.18 44.10 4.04
CA PHE A 223 8.39 43.74 2.87
C PHE A 223 7.79 45.05 2.31
N ASN A 224 8.62 45.80 1.60
CA ASN A 224 8.20 46.84 0.67
C ASN A 224 8.95 46.54 -0.63
N GLY A 225 8.34 45.75 -1.50
CA GLY A 225 8.92 45.35 -2.77
C GLY A 225 7.81 44.95 -3.72
N GLU A 226 7.60 45.79 -4.72
CA GLU A 226 6.57 45.70 -5.74
C GLU A 226 6.59 44.37 -6.49
N VAL A 227 5.39 43.89 -6.83
CA VAL A 227 5.17 42.75 -7.71
C VAL A 227 5.73 43.09 -9.09
N THR A 228 6.93 42.59 -9.38
CA THR A 228 7.43 42.54 -10.76
C THR A 228 7.15 41.16 -11.33
N ASN A 229 6.20 41.13 -12.27
CA ASN A 229 5.91 39.99 -13.13
C ASN A 229 7.15 39.65 -13.97
N GLN A 230 7.97 38.71 -13.53
CA GLN A 230 8.87 37.99 -14.43
C GLN A 230 8.29 36.60 -14.69
N LYS A 231 7.57 36.50 -15.81
CA LYS A 231 7.26 35.23 -16.48
C LYS A 231 8.58 34.61 -16.95
N ASN A 232 9.21 33.82 -16.10
CA ASN A 232 10.17 32.83 -16.58
C ASN A 232 9.37 31.63 -17.09
N ASN A 233 9.21 31.58 -18.41
CA ASN A 233 8.76 30.41 -19.14
C ASN A 233 9.74 29.25 -18.89
N ILE A 234 9.52 28.50 -17.82
CA ILE A 234 10.09 27.17 -17.66
C ILE A 234 9.26 26.27 -18.57
N ASN A 235 9.88 25.70 -19.60
CA ASN A 235 9.27 24.72 -20.49
C ASN A 235 8.73 23.55 -19.66
N VAL A 236 7.42 23.55 -19.42
CA VAL A 236 6.66 22.57 -18.63
C VAL A 236 6.61 21.20 -19.33
N GLU A 237 6.95 21.13 -20.61
CA GLU A 237 6.77 19.93 -21.43
C GLU A 237 7.75 18.77 -21.13
N ARG A 238 8.87 19.00 -20.45
CA ARG A 238 9.89 17.95 -20.22
C ARG A 238 9.86 17.25 -18.84
N ILE A 239 8.97 17.64 -17.92
CA ILE A 239 8.96 17.09 -16.54
C ILE A 239 7.85 16.05 -16.30
N ILE A 240 6.98 15.81 -17.28
CA ILE A 240 5.82 14.90 -17.12
C ILE A 240 6.20 13.41 -17.19
N GLU A 241 7.42 13.06 -17.61
CA GLU A 241 7.69 11.69 -18.07
C GLU A 241 7.73 10.59 -16.99
N ASN A 242 7.81 10.90 -15.68
CA ASN A 242 7.93 9.85 -14.64
C ASN A 242 7.19 10.13 -13.32
N VAL A 243 5.94 10.60 -13.37
CA VAL A 243 5.04 10.56 -12.20
C VAL A 243 4.34 9.20 -12.18
N GLN A 244 4.29 8.51 -11.02
CA GLN A 244 3.44 7.32 -10.88
C GLN A 244 1.97 7.73 -10.95
N GLN A 245 1.41 7.68 -12.15
CA GLN A 245 -0.02 7.81 -12.38
C GLN A 245 -0.67 6.48 -11.98
N LYS A 246 -1.79 6.56 -11.25
CA LYS A 246 -2.71 5.41 -11.26
C LYS A 246 -3.15 5.24 -12.70
N ILE A 247 -3.13 4.02 -13.22
CA ILE A 247 -3.74 3.70 -14.52
C ILE A 247 -5.15 4.30 -14.48
N GLN A 248 -5.37 5.37 -15.24
CA GLN A 248 -6.71 5.90 -15.42
C GLN A 248 -7.41 4.92 -16.34
N PRO A 249 -8.59 4.39 -15.97
CA PRO A 249 -9.38 3.61 -16.89
C PRO A 249 -9.61 4.46 -18.15
N MET A 250 -9.44 3.88 -19.33
CA MET A 250 -9.59 4.60 -20.61
C MET A 250 -10.93 5.36 -20.72
N LYS A 251 -11.97 4.88 -20.01
CA LYS A 251 -13.29 5.51 -19.92
C LYS A 251 -13.38 6.75 -19.01
N THR A 252 -12.41 6.98 -18.13
CA THR A 252 -12.42 8.08 -17.14
C THR A 252 -11.66 9.32 -17.64
N ILE A 253 -11.03 9.24 -18.80
CA ILE A 253 -10.59 10.43 -19.53
C ILE A 253 -11.88 11.09 -20.04
N GLU A 254 -12.36 12.11 -19.33
CA GLU A 254 -13.27 13.08 -19.93
C GLU A 254 -12.55 13.61 -21.16
N ILE A 255 -13.04 13.23 -22.33
CA ILE A 255 -12.51 13.69 -23.61
C ILE A 255 -12.86 15.18 -23.67
N GLU A 256 -11.89 16.04 -23.30
CA GLU A 256 -11.94 17.43 -23.73
C GLU A 256 -12.07 17.41 -25.26
N ALA A 257 -13.16 18.00 -25.77
CA ALA A 257 -13.54 17.94 -27.17
C ALA A 257 -12.44 18.38 -28.15
N ASN A 258 -11.37 19.03 -27.66
CA ASN A 258 -10.25 19.52 -28.45
C ASN A 258 -9.13 18.48 -28.66
N LEU A 259 -9.14 17.31 -27.98
CA LEU A 259 -8.18 16.22 -28.19
C LEU A 259 -8.63 15.20 -29.25
N LEU A 260 -9.91 15.23 -29.63
CA LEU A 260 -10.52 14.35 -30.64
C LEU A 260 -9.92 14.54 -32.04
N ASP A 261 -9.49 15.75 -32.39
CA ASP A 261 -8.95 16.06 -33.73
C ASP A 261 -7.51 15.55 -33.93
N SER A 262 -6.85 15.11 -32.84
CA SER A 262 -5.44 14.66 -32.85
C SER A 262 -5.27 13.15 -32.69
N LEU A 263 -6.34 12.42 -32.39
CA LEU A 263 -6.31 10.97 -32.28
C LEU A 263 -6.68 10.34 -33.63
N PRO A 264 -5.99 9.28 -34.08
CA PRO A 264 -6.35 8.60 -35.32
C PRO A 264 -7.82 8.15 -35.26
N GLU A 265 -8.63 8.54 -36.26
CA GLU A 265 -10.08 8.21 -36.35
C GLU A 265 -10.40 6.71 -36.13
N ASN A 266 -9.39 5.85 -36.31
CA ASN A 266 -9.43 4.41 -36.16
C ASN A 266 -9.69 3.95 -34.71
N LEU A 267 -9.29 4.73 -33.69
CA LEU A 267 -9.50 4.37 -32.28
C LEU A 267 -10.94 4.66 -31.82
N TYR A 268 -11.54 5.75 -32.32
CA TYR A 268 -12.89 6.17 -31.95
C TYR A 268 -13.98 5.30 -32.57
N LYS A 269 -13.81 4.85 -33.83
CA LYS A 269 -14.81 4.01 -34.51
C LYS A 269 -14.94 2.59 -33.93
N LYS A 270 -13.97 2.10 -33.14
CA LYS A 270 -13.96 0.72 -32.63
C LYS A 270 -14.72 0.52 -31.30
N ILE A 271 -14.98 1.61 -30.57
CA ILE A 271 -15.62 1.57 -29.24
C ILE A 271 -17.14 1.73 -29.34
N SER A 272 -17.66 2.29 -30.44
CA SER A 272 -19.07 2.69 -30.56
C SER A 272 -19.88 2.00 -31.67
N SER A 273 -19.36 0.97 -32.35
CA SER A 273 -20.13 0.26 -33.39
C SER A 273 -20.28 -1.25 -33.14
N LYS A 274 -21.54 -1.69 -32.98
CA LYS A 274 -22.12 -3.01 -33.30
C LYS A 274 -21.38 -4.27 -32.82
N SER A 275 -21.99 -4.97 -31.85
CA SER A 275 -21.96 -6.44 -31.64
C SER A 275 -20.69 -7.17 -32.14
N ASN A 276 -19.54 -6.90 -31.55
CA ASN A 276 -18.38 -7.76 -31.77
C ASN A 276 -18.62 -9.09 -31.05
N GLU A 277 -18.81 -10.16 -31.82
CA GLU A 277 -18.87 -11.51 -31.29
C GLU A 277 -17.54 -11.96 -30.68
N ASP A 278 -16.45 -11.25 -30.95
CA ASP A 278 -15.11 -11.53 -30.45
C ASP A 278 -14.91 -11.05 -29.01
N GLY A 279 -14.04 -11.73 -28.26
CA GLY A 279 -13.70 -11.37 -26.88
C GLY A 279 -13.40 -12.58 -25.99
N LEU A 280 -12.87 -12.28 -24.81
CA LEU A 280 -12.61 -13.26 -23.76
C LEU A 280 -13.85 -13.40 -22.86
N ILE A 281 -14.33 -14.63 -22.68
CA ILE A 281 -15.35 -15.00 -21.70
C ILE A 281 -14.67 -15.82 -20.61
N ILE A 282 -15.00 -15.55 -19.34
CA ILE A 282 -14.45 -16.29 -18.20
C ILE A 282 -15.56 -17.08 -17.51
N VAL A 283 -15.36 -18.39 -17.38
CA VAL A 283 -16.20 -19.30 -16.61
C VAL A 283 -15.58 -19.53 -15.24
N ALA A 284 -16.19 -18.92 -14.22
CA ALA A 284 -15.78 -19.02 -12.82
C ALA A 284 -16.85 -19.71 -11.95
N SER A 285 -17.83 -20.39 -12.56
CA SER A 285 -18.96 -21.05 -11.89
C SER A 285 -18.57 -22.17 -10.89
N ILE A 286 -17.34 -22.68 -10.94
CA ILE A 286 -16.84 -23.69 -10.00
C ILE A 286 -15.83 -23.13 -8.98
N VAL A 287 -15.57 -21.82 -9.01
CA VAL A 287 -14.73 -21.15 -8.00
C VAL A 287 -15.54 -20.99 -6.72
N SER A 288 -15.06 -21.56 -5.62
CA SER A 288 -15.85 -21.68 -4.39
C SER A 288 -15.77 -20.46 -3.48
N ARG A 289 -14.66 -19.73 -3.47
CA ARG A 289 -14.43 -18.64 -2.51
C ARG A 289 -14.84 -17.29 -3.08
N LEU A 290 -15.76 -16.60 -2.39
CA LEU A 290 -16.22 -15.26 -2.73
C LEU A 290 -15.08 -14.23 -2.87
N PRO A 291 -14.02 -14.25 -2.03
CA PRO A 291 -12.87 -13.37 -2.25
C PRO A 291 -12.15 -13.58 -3.58
N ASN A 292 -12.00 -14.84 -4.03
CA ASN A 292 -11.38 -15.14 -5.31
C ASN A 292 -12.26 -14.63 -6.46
N LEU A 293 -13.58 -14.84 -6.38
CA LEU A 293 -14.55 -14.30 -7.35
C LEU A 293 -14.49 -12.76 -7.43
N GLY A 294 -14.38 -12.06 -6.30
CA GLY A 294 -14.22 -10.61 -6.27
C GLY A 294 -12.93 -10.13 -6.94
N GLY A 295 -11.81 -10.82 -6.69
CA GLY A 295 -10.52 -10.56 -7.35
C GLY A 295 -10.54 -10.82 -8.87
N ILE A 296 -11.21 -11.91 -9.29
CA ILE A 296 -11.43 -12.23 -10.70
C ILE A 296 -12.27 -11.11 -11.35
N ALA A 297 -13.41 -10.74 -10.76
CA ALA A 297 -14.29 -9.71 -11.29
C ALA A 297 -13.58 -8.35 -11.48
N ARG A 298 -12.74 -7.97 -10.51
CA ARG A 298 -11.92 -6.75 -10.65
C ARG A 298 -10.95 -6.84 -11.81
N SER A 299 -10.26 -7.96 -11.96
CA SER A 299 -9.32 -8.18 -13.05
C SER A 299 -10.03 -8.22 -14.41
N CYS A 300 -11.22 -8.83 -14.48
CA CYS A 300 -12.06 -8.87 -15.67
C CYS A 300 -12.43 -7.47 -16.17
N GLU A 301 -12.83 -6.58 -15.25
CA GLU A 301 -13.19 -5.20 -15.61
C GLU A 301 -11.98 -4.43 -16.15
N ILE A 302 -10.83 -4.54 -15.46
CA ILE A 302 -9.59 -3.87 -15.87
C ILE A 302 -9.11 -4.34 -17.25
N PHE A 303 -9.21 -5.64 -17.54
CA PHE A 303 -8.78 -6.22 -18.82
C PHE A 303 -9.87 -6.21 -19.91
N GLY A 304 -11.03 -5.60 -19.66
CA GLY A 304 -12.10 -5.49 -20.66
C GLY A 304 -12.68 -6.86 -21.08
N VAL A 305 -12.77 -7.81 -20.15
CA VAL A 305 -13.38 -9.13 -20.39
C VAL A 305 -14.84 -8.96 -20.82
N LYS A 306 -15.24 -9.71 -21.85
CA LYS A 306 -16.57 -9.60 -22.47
C LYS A 306 -17.69 -10.03 -21.53
N GLN A 307 -17.47 -11.11 -20.80
CA GLN A 307 -18.44 -11.65 -19.84
C GLN A 307 -17.75 -12.49 -18.77
N LEU A 308 -18.19 -12.35 -17.53
CA LEU A 308 -17.83 -13.21 -16.41
C LEU A 308 -19.04 -14.05 -15.98
N LEU A 309 -18.89 -15.37 -16.02
CA LEU A 309 -19.91 -16.33 -15.64
C LEU A 309 -19.64 -16.85 -14.24
N ILE A 310 -20.63 -16.73 -13.36
CA ILE A 310 -20.58 -17.16 -11.96
C ILE A 310 -21.74 -18.11 -11.66
N ASN A 311 -21.65 -18.84 -10.55
CA ASN A 311 -22.68 -19.81 -10.18
C ASN A 311 -23.98 -19.13 -9.72
N SER A 312 -23.90 -17.99 -9.03
CA SER A 312 -25.10 -17.24 -8.68
C SER A 312 -24.90 -15.73 -8.59
N PHE A 313 -25.87 -14.96 -9.08
CA PHE A 313 -25.91 -13.51 -8.85
C PHE A 313 -26.02 -13.11 -7.37
N HIS A 314 -26.36 -14.01 -6.45
CA HIS A 314 -26.27 -13.73 -5.02
C HIS A 314 -24.81 -13.54 -4.56
N GLU A 315 -23.86 -14.23 -5.19
CA GLU A 315 -22.43 -14.20 -4.82
C GLU A 315 -21.84 -12.80 -5.00
N LYS A 316 -22.21 -12.09 -6.09
CA LYS A 316 -21.72 -10.73 -6.37
C LYS A 316 -22.24 -9.67 -5.40
N ASN A 317 -23.36 -9.94 -4.71
CA ASN A 317 -23.97 -9.02 -3.75
C ASN A 317 -23.44 -9.24 -2.32
N SER A 318 -22.58 -10.25 -2.11
CA SER A 318 -21.99 -10.51 -0.80
C SER A 318 -20.92 -9.47 -0.43
N HIS A 319 -20.79 -9.18 0.86
CA HIS A 319 -19.79 -8.24 1.37
C HIS A 319 -18.35 -8.71 1.08
N GLU A 320 -18.09 -10.02 1.16
CA GLU A 320 -16.76 -10.60 0.90
C GLU A 320 -16.32 -10.40 -0.56
N PHE A 321 -17.26 -10.57 -1.50
CA PHE A 321 -17.00 -10.30 -2.91
C PHE A 321 -16.73 -8.80 -3.14
N GLN A 322 -17.61 -7.93 -2.63
CA GLN A 322 -17.54 -6.48 -2.83
C GLN A 322 -16.29 -5.85 -2.22
N ALA A 323 -15.78 -6.42 -1.13
CA ALA A 323 -14.54 -6.00 -0.50
C ALA A 323 -13.31 -6.12 -1.43
N LEU A 324 -13.36 -6.98 -2.45
CA LEU A 324 -12.27 -7.17 -3.42
C LEU A 324 -12.60 -6.67 -4.82
N SER A 325 -13.85 -6.76 -5.27
CA SER A 325 -14.26 -6.26 -6.59
C SER A 325 -14.13 -4.75 -6.72
N MET A 326 -14.23 -4.00 -5.60
CA MET A 326 -14.08 -2.54 -5.57
C MET A 326 -14.96 -1.83 -6.61
N THR A 327 -16.24 -2.19 -6.68
CA THR A 327 -17.26 -1.67 -7.62
C THR A 327 -17.16 -2.13 -9.07
N ALA A 328 -16.22 -3.01 -9.42
CA ALA A 328 -16.12 -3.62 -10.75
C ALA A 328 -17.43 -4.31 -11.17
N GLU A 329 -18.22 -4.78 -10.20
CA GLU A 329 -19.48 -5.48 -10.46
C GLU A 329 -20.58 -4.63 -11.12
N LYS A 330 -20.43 -3.29 -11.08
CA LYS A 330 -21.37 -2.36 -11.72
C LYS A 330 -21.10 -2.17 -13.21
N TRP A 331 -19.91 -2.53 -13.68
CA TRP A 331 -19.44 -2.23 -15.03
C TRP A 331 -19.22 -3.49 -15.87
N LEU A 332 -19.00 -4.62 -15.20
CA LEU A 332 -18.78 -5.91 -15.86
C LEU A 332 -20.11 -6.58 -16.23
N ASN A 333 -20.13 -7.20 -17.40
CA ASN A 333 -21.25 -8.04 -17.84
C ASN A 333 -21.18 -9.41 -17.15
N PHE A 334 -22.08 -9.68 -16.21
CA PHE A 334 -22.19 -10.99 -15.56
C PHE A 334 -23.22 -11.87 -16.24
N GLY A 335 -22.96 -13.17 -16.28
CA GLY A 335 -23.99 -14.19 -16.48
C GLY A 335 -24.00 -15.18 -15.33
N GLU A 336 -25.16 -15.78 -15.09
CA GLU A 336 -25.30 -16.92 -14.19
C GLU A 336 -25.19 -18.20 -15.02
N LEU A 337 -24.30 -19.10 -14.64
CA LEU A 337 -24.12 -20.42 -15.27
C LEU A 337 -23.91 -21.45 -14.17
N LYS A 338 -24.82 -22.40 -14.05
CA LYS A 338 -24.72 -23.42 -13.00
C LYS A 338 -23.68 -24.48 -13.36
N PRO A 339 -23.01 -25.10 -12.37
CA PRO A 339 -22.00 -26.12 -12.63
C PRO A 339 -22.45 -27.28 -13.54
N TRP A 340 -23.73 -27.67 -13.49
CA TRP A 340 -24.29 -28.73 -14.33
C TRP A 340 -24.57 -28.30 -15.78
N GLU A 341 -24.63 -27.00 -16.05
CA GLU A 341 -24.88 -26.42 -17.39
C GLU A 341 -23.57 -26.14 -18.15
N ILE A 342 -22.42 -26.19 -17.46
CA ILE A 342 -21.12 -25.82 -18.05
C ILE A 342 -20.84 -26.62 -19.32
N CYS A 343 -21.01 -27.94 -19.32
CA CYS A 343 -20.67 -28.75 -20.49
C CYS A 343 -21.51 -28.39 -21.73
N GLU A 344 -22.80 -28.12 -21.55
CA GLU A 344 -23.70 -27.69 -22.64
C GLU A 344 -23.30 -26.30 -23.15
N TYR A 345 -23.04 -25.37 -22.23
CA TYR A 345 -22.58 -24.03 -22.56
C TYR A 345 -21.25 -24.05 -23.34
N LEU A 346 -20.27 -24.86 -22.92
CA LEU A 346 -18.98 -24.96 -23.61
C LEU A 346 -19.15 -25.47 -25.04
N LEU A 347 -20.04 -26.45 -25.27
CA LEU A 347 -20.33 -26.97 -26.59
C LEU A 347 -21.01 -25.90 -27.47
N GLU A 348 -21.96 -25.15 -26.92
CA GLU A 348 -22.60 -24.03 -27.60
C GLU A 348 -21.58 -22.97 -28.02
N MET A 349 -20.65 -22.61 -27.13
CA MET A 349 -19.62 -21.62 -27.43
C MET A 349 -18.66 -22.11 -28.52
N LYS A 350 -18.31 -23.40 -28.55
CA LYS A 350 -17.54 -23.98 -29.67
C LYS A 350 -18.27 -23.82 -31.01
N ASN A 351 -19.58 -24.10 -31.05
CA ASN A 351 -20.39 -23.92 -32.25
C ASN A 351 -20.44 -22.46 -32.71
N ARG A 352 -20.32 -21.50 -31.79
CA ARG A 352 -20.19 -20.06 -32.05
C ARG A 352 -18.76 -19.61 -32.42
N GLY A 353 -17.84 -20.56 -32.59
CA GLY A 353 -16.47 -20.34 -33.02
C GLY A 353 -15.50 -19.93 -31.90
N TYR A 354 -15.85 -20.18 -30.63
CA TYR A 354 -14.93 -19.95 -29.52
C TYR A 354 -14.00 -21.14 -29.29
N LYS A 355 -12.75 -20.84 -28.96
CA LYS A 355 -11.81 -21.83 -28.44
C LYS A 355 -11.97 -21.95 -26.93
N ILE A 356 -12.15 -23.17 -26.44
CA ILE A 356 -12.31 -23.46 -25.01
C ILE A 356 -10.94 -23.78 -24.41
N ILE A 357 -10.51 -22.95 -23.47
CA ILE A 357 -9.21 -23.03 -22.82
C ILE A 357 -9.43 -23.32 -21.33
N GLY A 358 -8.83 -24.39 -20.82
CA GLY A 358 -8.78 -24.65 -19.38
C GLY A 358 -7.51 -24.13 -18.76
N ALA A 359 -7.62 -23.35 -17.68
CA ALA A 359 -6.47 -23.00 -16.84
C ALA A 359 -6.21 -24.14 -15.86
N GLU A 360 -5.45 -25.16 -16.30
CA GLU A 360 -5.24 -26.37 -15.52
C GLU A 360 -3.90 -27.04 -15.86
N GLN A 361 -3.28 -27.65 -14.85
CA GLN A 361 -2.09 -28.46 -15.01
C GLN A 361 -2.50 -29.91 -15.31
N THR A 362 -2.15 -30.41 -16.49
CA THR A 362 -2.45 -31.77 -16.93
C THR A 362 -1.21 -32.41 -17.54
N ALA A 363 -1.21 -33.72 -17.81
CA ALA A 363 -0.06 -34.34 -18.48
C ALA A 363 0.20 -33.76 -19.90
N ASN A 364 -0.84 -33.20 -20.54
CA ASN A 364 -0.80 -32.70 -21.90
C ASN A 364 -1.09 -31.19 -21.97
N SER A 365 -0.92 -30.44 -20.87
CA SER A 365 -1.09 -28.99 -20.91
C SER A 365 -0.01 -28.33 -21.75
N VAL A 366 -0.42 -27.29 -22.46
CA VAL A 366 0.51 -26.42 -23.20
C VAL A 366 1.03 -25.36 -22.25
N ASN A 367 2.32 -25.10 -22.30
CA ASN A 367 2.93 -24.04 -21.50
C ASN A 367 2.39 -22.66 -21.94
N MET A 368 2.00 -21.83 -20.97
CA MET A 368 1.54 -20.46 -21.18
C MET A 368 2.49 -19.61 -22.04
N ILE A 369 3.79 -19.90 -22.00
CA ILE A 369 4.79 -19.17 -22.80
C ILE A 369 4.60 -19.41 -24.31
N ASP A 370 4.13 -20.60 -24.68
CA ASP A 370 4.06 -21.05 -26.07
C ASP A 370 2.64 -20.95 -26.67
N VAL A 371 1.63 -20.67 -25.83
CA VAL A 371 0.24 -20.63 -26.27
C VAL A 371 -0.07 -19.36 -27.07
N LYS A 372 -0.84 -19.52 -28.14
CA LYS A 372 -1.44 -18.40 -28.90
C LYS A 372 -2.94 -18.37 -28.67
N PHE A 373 -3.42 -17.29 -28.05
CA PHE A 373 -4.83 -17.10 -27.75
C PHE A 373 -5.62 -16.63 -28.97
N PRO A 374 -6.72 -17.30 -29.36
CA PRO A 374 -7.65 -16.80 -30.38
C PRO A 374 -8.50 -15.65 -29.85
N LYS A 375 -8.96 -14.75 -30.75
CA LYS A 375 -9.87 -13.64 -30.39
C LYS A 375 -11.19 -14.06 -29.76
N LYS A 376 -11.70 -15.24 -30.09
CA LYS A 376 -12.87 -15.85 -29.46
C LYS A 376 -12.37 -16.94 -28.50
N SER A 377 -12.25 -16.59 -27.22
CA SER A 377 -11.73 -17.49 -26.19
C SER A 377 -12.68 -17.61 -25.00
N VAL A 378 -12.96 -18.84 -24.57
CA VAL A 378 -13.59 -19.11 -23.27
C VAL A 378 -12.53 -19.67 -22.34
N LEU A 379 -12.29 -18.98 -21.24
CA LEU A 379 -11.39 -19.45 -20.18
C LEU A 379 -12.18 -20.13 -19.07
N VAL A 380 -11.89 -21.40 -18.82
CA VAL A 380 -12.49 -22.18 -17.73
C VAL A 380 -11.52 -22.22 -16.55
N LEU A 381 -11.96 -21.73 -15.39
CA LEU A 381 -11.19 -21.72 -14.15
C LEU A 381 -11.64 -22.86 -13.24
N GLY A 382 -10.68 -23.53 -12.60
CA GLY A 382 -10.93 -24.66 -11.69
C GLY A 382 -11.35 -24.27 -10.27
N HIS A 383 -11.89 -25.24 -9.55
CA HIS A 383 -12.13 -25.15 -8.10
C HIS A 383 -10.80 -25.14 -7.32
N GLU A 384 -10.68 -24.34 -6.26
CA GLU A 384 -9.40 -24.09 -5.56
C GLU A 384 -8.68 -25.33 -5.04
N LYS A 385 -9.44 -26.40 -4.73
CA LYS A 385 -8.88 -27.67 -4.24
C LYS A 385 -8.79 -28.76 -5.31
N ASN A 386 -9.73 -28.76 -6.25
CA ASN A 386 -10.01 -29.92 -7.10
C ASN A 386 -9.72 -29.64 -8.58
N GLY A 387 -9.36 -28.40 -8.92
CA GLY A 387 -9.14 -28.01 -10.30
C GLY A 387 -10.41 -28.05 -11.14
N ILE A 388 -10.25 -28.24 -12.44
CA ILE A 388 -11.32 -28.47 -13.40
C ILE A 388 -11.79 -29.93 -13.28
N PRO A 389 -13.09 -30.18 -12.99
CA PRO A 389 -13.66 -31.51 -12.91
C PRO A 389 -13.43 -32.37 -14.17
N ALA A 390 -13.21 -33.67 -13.97
CA ALA A 390 -12.91 -34.62 -15.05
C ALA A 390 -14.00 -34.71 -16.13
N ASN A 391 -15.26 -34.40 -15.82
CA ASN A 391 -16.35 -34.35 -16.80
C ASN A 391 -16.29 -33.11 -17.71
N ILE A 392 -15.57 -32.05 -17.31
CA ILE A 392 -15.41 -30.82 -18.10
C ILE A 392 -14.15 -30.89 -18.98
N LEU A 393 -13.09 -31.59 -18.54
CA LEU A 393 -11.82 -31.70 -19.28
C LEU A 393 -11.99 -32.11 -20.77
N PRO A 394 -12.86 -33.07 -21.15
CA PRO A 394 -13.06 -33.45 -22.56
C PRO A 394 -13.64 -32.34 -23.45
N TYR A 395 -14.25 -31.32 -22.85
CA TYR A 395 -14.81 -30.18 -23.58
C TYR A 395 -13.79 -29.07 -23.80
N LEU A 396 -12.62 -29.13 -23.17
CA LEU A 396 -11.54 -28.20 -23.44
C LEU A 396 -10.93 -28.48 -24.82
N ASP A 397 -10.65 -27.45 -25.59
CA ASP A 397 -9.85 -27.61 -26.81
C ASP A 397 -8.35 -27.62 -26.50
N ILE A 398 -7.96 -26.99 -25.39
CA ILE A 398 -6.60 -26.91 -24.90
C ILE A 398 -6.61 -26.70 -23.38
N ALA A 399 -5.78 -27.44 -22.67
CA ALA A 399 -5.41 -27.13 -21.29
C ALA A 399 -4.11 -26.34 -21.33
N VAL A 400 -4.05 -25.23 -20.61
CA VAL A 400 -2.88 -24.35 -20.56
C VAL A 400 -2.41 -24.26 -19.12
N GLU A 401 -1.11 -24.40 -18.90
CA GLU A 401 -0.50 -24.30 -17.59
C GLU A 401 0.47 -23.12 -17.49
N ILE A 402 0.53 -22.53 -16.29
CA ILE A 402 1.54 -21.53 -15.97
C ILE A 402 2.76 -22.27 -15.42
N PRO A 403 3.97 -22.09 -15.99
CA PRO A 403 5.16 -22.73 -15.48
C PRO A 403 5.50 -22.25 -14.06
N GLN A 404 5.80 -23.19 -13.16
CA GLN A 404 6.11 -22.93 -11.76
C GLN A 404 7.48 -23.53 -11.41
N TYR A 405 8.31 -22.75 -10.70
CA TYR A 405 9.66 -23.18 -10.28
C TYR A 405 9.78 -23.43 -8.76
N GLY A 406 8.73 -23.12 -8.00
CA GLY A 406 8.71 -23.27 -6.55
C GLY A 406 8.19 -24.63 -6.07
N VAL A 407 8.18 -24.82 -4.75
CA VAL A 407 7.72 -26.08 -4.09
C VAL A 407 6.21 -26.09 -3.86
N ILE A 408 5.53 -24.95 -3.96
CA ILE A 408 4.07 -24.85 -3.77
C ILE A 408 3.36 -25.43 -5.00
N ARG A 409 2.33 -26.25 -4.74
CA ARG A 409 1.63 -27.04 -5.78
C ARG A 409 1.01 -26.19 -6.88
N SER A 410 0.35 -25.09 -6.52
CA SER A 410 -0.38 -24.26 -7.48
C SER A 410 -0.53 -22.82 -7.01
N LEU A 411 -0.75 -21.92 -7.98
CA LEU A 411 -1.14 -20.54 -7.74
C LEU A 411 -2.59 -20.44 -7.24
N ASN A 412 -2.93 -19.32 -6.61
CA ASN A 412 -4.33 -19.00 -6.34
C ASN A 412 -5.10 -18.80 -7.66
N VAL A 413 -6.34 -19.29 -7.74
CA VAL A 413 -7.19 -19.21 -8.95
C VAL A 413 -7.41 -17.78 -9.45
N HIS A 414 -7.57 -16.76 -8.58
CA HIS A 414 -7.75 -15.38 -9.07
C HIS A 414 -6.46 -14.79 -9.65
N VAL A 415 -5.30 -15.20 -9.12
CA VAL A 415 -3.98 -14.83 -9.66
C VAL A 415 -3.76 -15.54 -11.00
N THR A 416 -4.14 -16.81 -11.10
CA THR A 416 -4.12 -17.59 -12.34
C THR A 416 -4.96 -16.89 -13.40
N ALA A 417 -6.21 -16.55 -13.09
CA ALA A 417 -7.09 -15.82 -13.99
C ALA A 417 -6.49 -14.50 -14.47
N ALA A 418 -5.86 -13.73 -13.57
CA ALA A 418 -5.20 -12.47 -13.92
C ALA A 418 -4.03 -12.66 -14.90
N ILE A 419 -3.21 -13.72 -14.73
CA ILE A 419 -2.10 -14.03 -15.65
C ILE A 419 -2.64 -14.41 -17.03
N PHE A 420 -3.68 -15.24 -17.10
CA PHE A 420 -4.34 -15.59 -18.36
C PHE A 420 -4.95 -14.37 -19.06
N MET A 421 -5.66 -13.51 -18.32
CA MET A 421 -6.24 -12.27 -18.85
C MET A 421 -5.16 -11.33 -19.39
N TRP A 422 -4.06 -11.16 -18.65
CA TRP A 422 -2.93 -10.35 -19.09
C TRP A 422 -2.31 -10.91 -20.37
N GLU A 423 -2.05 -12.21 -20.44
CA GLU A 423 -1.43 -12.83 -21.62
C GLU A 423 -2.33 -12.71 -22.85
N TYR A 424 -3.63 -12.99 -22.70
CA TYR A 424 -4.63 -12.78 -23.75
C TYR A 424 -4.62 -11.31 -24.24
N SER A 425 -4.64 -10.36 -23.31
CA SER A 425 -4.65 -8.93 -23.61
C SER A 425 -3.36 -8.48 -24.30
N LYS A 426 -2.21 -8.97 -23.83
CA LYS A 426 -0.90 -8.72 -24.44
C LYS A 426 -0.87 -9.17 -25.90
N GLN A 427 -1.37 -10.37 -26.19
CA GLN A 427 -1.36 -10.93 -27.53
C GLN A 427 -2.34 -10.25 -28.51
N LEU A 428 -3.51 -9.79 -28.03
CA LEU A 428 -4.61 -9.40 -28.91
C LEU A 428 -5.04 -7.93 -28.81
N ILE A 429 -4.81 -7.29 -27.67
CA ILE A 429 -5.19 -5.89 -27.43
C ILE A 429 -3.98 -4.98 -27.63
N PHE A 430 -2.81 -5.38 -27.13
CA PHE A 430 -1.60 -4.55 -27.16
C PHE A 430 -0.68 -4.82 -28.36
N ASN A 431 -0.77 -5.99 -28.99
CA ASN A 431 -0.01 -6.36 -30.19
C ASN A 431 -0.79 -6.19 -31.52
N ALA A 432 -1.99 -5.60 -31.48
CA ALA A 432 -2.62 -5.12 -32.72
C ALA A 432 -1.84 -3.88 -33.16
N GLU A 433 -1.03 -4.03 -34.23
CA GLU A 433 -0.13 -3.00 -34.79
C GLU A 433 -0.71 -1.58 -34.65
N TYR A 434 -0.01 -0.75 -33.86
CA TYR A 434 -0.15 0.69 -33.81
C TYR A 434 0.62 1.33 -34.97
#